data_AF-A0A0G1JUN5-F1
#
_entry.id   AF-A0A0G1JUN5-F1
#
_cell.length_a   1.000
_cell.length_b   1.000
_cell.length_c   1.000
_cell.angle_alpha   90.00
_cell.angle_beta   90.00
_cell.angle_gamma   90.00
#
_symmetry.space_group_name_H-M   'P 1'
#
loop_
_entity.id
_entity.type
_entity.pdbx_description
1 polymer ?
#
loop_
_entity_poly.entity_id
_entity_poly.type
_entity_poly.pdbx_seq_one_letter_code
_entity_poly.pdbx_strand_id
1 'polypeptide(L)'
;MLSSIKQLFKMREGQNLVEESFVRFTYLFLFILVLALISVVADSYRPFMTVFPFIVVVGVAYITTFILRNIQSFNLRNLRVDILIITFILLFSVWNGRYFSERILDGAHDPGVYFETAIQLAKTGTYYQDYSRKPIILSLVAFTPRENNKTRSDFLEGIPTYFSLFFHYFGFPGFSVGLSLAQFISTSTLYFLCRLLRGWKAGFVFILLFLFNYYTLYFSRGMWSENLQLLLIWFYVYLFYRGWRQRSLTLLVAAALPVSTLMFYRLEAFLYLGIYFFVAPLSIFLLRKELLFKKATGKS
;
A
#
# COMPACT_ATOMS: atom_id res chain seq x y z
N MET A 1 29.36 15.54 -5.05
CA MET A 1 28.82 14.15 -5.06
C MET A 1 28.72 13.54 -3.66
N LEU A 2 29.82 13.46 -2.89
CA LEU A 2 29.80 12.95 -1.49
C LEU A 2 28.91 13.77 -0.53
N SER A 3 28.83 15.09 -0.70
CA SER A 3 27.93 15.96 0.08
C SER A 3 26.45 15.68 -0.20
N SER A 4 26.09 15.47 -1.47
CA SER A 4 24.73 15.13 -1.93
C SER A 4 24.29 13.75 -1.44
N ILE A 5 25.20 12.77 -1.46
CA ILE A 5 24.93 11.42 -0.91
C ILE A 5 24.69 11.50 0.60
N LYS A 6 25.49 12.28 1.35
CA LYS A 6 25.25 12.49 2.79
C LYS A 6 23.88 13.12 3.07
N GLN A 7 23.39 14.01 2.21
CA GLN A 7 22.07 14.62 2.35
C GLN A 7 20.91 13.61 2.20
N LEU A 8 21.06 12.56 1.37
CA LEU A 8 20.04 11.50 1.23
C LEU A 8 19.78 10.73 2.54
N PHE A 9 20.79 10.66 3.41
CA PHE A 9 20.74 9.95 4.69
C PHE A 9 20.52 10.85 5.90
N LYS A 10 20.45 12.17 5.73
CA LYS A 10 20.32 13.12 6.84
C LYS A 10 18.84 13.31 7.18
N MET A 11 18.46 13.01 8.42
CA MET A 11 17.17 13.43 8.97
C MET A 11 17.18 14.92 9.31
N ARG A 12 16.02 15.58 9.19
CA ARG A 12 15.83 16.93 9.72
C ARG A 12 15.60 16.86 11.22
N GLU A 13 16.05 17.89 11.94
CA GLU A 13 15.81 18.00 13.39
C GLU A 13 14.32 17.90 13.71
N GLY A 14 13.98 17.13 14.76
CA GLY A 14 12.61 16.90 15.21
C GLY A 14 11.83 15.81 14.46
N GLN A 15 12.40 15.16 13.44
CA GLN A 15 11.77 14.02 12.77
C GLN A 15 11.86 12.73 13.59
N ASN A 16 10.86 11.86 13.48
CA ASN A 16 10.83 10.56 14.18
C ASN A 16 11.47 9.46 13.32
N LEU A 17 12.47 8.74 13.85
CA LEU A 17 13.21 7.72 13.09
C LEU A 17 12.33 6.60 12.54
N VAL A 18 11.41 6.08 13.37
CA VAL A 18 10.53 4.97 12.97
C VAL A 18 9.63 5.42 11.83
N GLU A 19 9.04 6.60 11.96
CA GLU A 19 8.21 7.22 10.95
C GLU A 19 8.98 7.48 9.65
N GLU A 20 10.18 8.08 9.70
CA GLU A 20 10.99 8.32 8.49
C GLU A 20 11.44 7.02 7.82
N SER A 21 11.86 6.02 8.61
CA SER A 21 12.28 4.72 8.08
C SER A 21 11.09 4.02 7.42
N PHE A 22 9.92 4.09 8.05
CA PHE A 22 8.67 3.59 7.49
C PHE A 22 8.30 4.30 6.19
N VAL A 23 8.33 5.64 6.15
CA VAL A 23 8.04 6.41 4.93
C VAL A 23 8.95 5.98 3.78
N ARG A 24 10.27 5.90 4.04
CA ARG A 24 11.26 5.50 3.03
C ARG A 24 11.04 4.07 2.55
N PHE A 25 10.76 3.15 3.48
CA PHE A 25 10.42 1.77 3.15
C PHE A 25 9.18 1.69 2.26
N THR A 26 8.08 2.37 2.63
CA THR A 26 6.84 2.37 1.86
C THR A 26 7.03 2.99 0.47
N TYR A 27 7.79 4.08 0.36
CA TYR A 27 8.12 4.66 -0.95
C TYR A 27 8.92 3.72 -1.83
N LEU A 28 9.95 3.09 -1.28
CA LEU A 28 10.77 2.13 -2.01
C LEU A 28 9.91 0.95 -2.48
N PHE A 29 9.06 0.43 -1.59
CA PHE A 29 8.12 -0.62 -1.91
C PHE A 29 7.19 -0.23 -3.08
N LEU A 30 6.56 0.94 -3.02
CA LEU A 30 5.70 1.43 -4.10
C LEU A 30 6.47 1.65 -5.41
N PHE A 31 7.69 2.17 -5.33
CA PHE A 31 8.56 2.34 -6.50
C PHE A 31 8.87 0.99 -7.16
N ILE A 32 9.19 -0.04 -6.38
CA ILE A 32 9.42 -1.40 -6.88
C ILE A 32 8.15 -1.96 -7.54
N LEU A 33 6.97 -1.72 -6.96
CA LEU A 33 5.70 -2.14 -7.59
C LEU A 33 5.43 -1.42 -8.91
N VAL A 34 5.75 -0.13 -9.00
CA VAL A 34 5.65 0.60 -10.27
C VAL A 34 6.60 0.03 -11.31
N LEU A 35 7.84 -0.28 -10.95
CA LEU A 35 8.77 -0.95 -11.87
C LEU A 35 8.27 -2.32 -12.31
N ALA A 36 7.66 -3.09 -11.40
CA ALA A 36 7.03 -4.37 -11.72
C ALA A 36 5.90 -4.18 -12.75
N LEU A 37 5.03 -3.19 -12.55
CA LEU A 37 3.92 -2.86 -13.46
C LEU A 37 4.41 -2.38 -14.83
N ILE A 38 5.41 -1.50 -14.87
CA ILE A 38 6.02 -1.06 -16.12
C ILE A 38 6.61 -2.27 -16.86
N SER A 39 7.27 -3.18 -16.14
CA SER A 39 7.87 -4.37 -16.72
C SER A 39 6.82 -5.33 -17.28
N VAL A 40 5.64 -5.41 -16.66
CA VAL A 40 4.48 -6.13 -17.20
C VAL A 40 4.02 -5.51 -18.53
N VAL A 41 3.78 -4.20 -18.54
CA VAL A 41 3.27 -3.49 -19.74
C VAL A 41 4.28 -3.54 -20.88
N ALA A 42 5.58 -3.53 -20.56
CA ALA A 42 6.67 -3.60 -21.52
C ALA A 42 7.08 -5.04 -21.89
N ASP A 43 6.31 -6.07 -21.53
CA ASP A 43 6.61 -7.50 -21.77
C ASP A 43 8.02 -7.93 -21.30
N SER A 44 8.57 -7.25 -20.29
CA SER A 44 9.90 -7.46 -19.72
C SER A 44 9.85 -7.97 -18.26
N TYR A 45 8.70 -8.54 -17.87
CA TYR A 45 8.49 -9.01 -16.51
C TYR A 45 9.44 -10.14 -16.09
N ARG A 46 9.78 -11.08 -16.98
CA ARG A 46 10.77 -12.13 -16.66
C ARG A 46 12.15 -11.56 -16.30
N PRO A 47 12.77 -10.68 -17.13
CA PRO A 47 13.98 -9.97 -16.75
C PRO A 47 13.87 -9.25 -15.41
N PHE A 48 12.75 -8.55 -15.16
CA PHE A 48 12.51 -7.88 -13.89
C PHE A 48 12.55 -8.87 -12.71
N MET A 49 11.89 -10.02 -12.83
CA MET A 49 11.90 -11.05 -11.79
C MET A 49 13.30 -11.58 -11.50
N THR A 50 14.18 -11.70 -12.51
CA THR A 50 15.58 -12.12 -12.30
C THR A 50 16.37 -11.10 -11.47
N VAL A 51 16.11 -9.80 -11.63
CA VAL A 51 16.84 -8.72 -10.93
C VAL A 51 16.17 -8.32 -9.61
N PHE A 52 14.92 -8.69 -9.40
CA PHE A 52 14.15 -8.35 -8.20
C PHE A 52 14.86 -8.66 -6.86
N PRO A 53 15.53 -9.82 -6.65
CA PRO A 53 16.22 -10.10 -5.39
C PRO A 53 17.33 -9.10 -5.12
N PHE A 54 18.06 -8.69 -6.15
CA PHE A 54 19.11 -7.67 -6.04
C PHE A 54 18.52 -6.32 -5.64
N ILE A 55 17.39 -5.91 -6.24
CA ILE A 55 16.68 -4.67 -5.89
C ILE A 55 16.25 -4.70 -4.41
N VAL A 56 15.72 -5.83 -3.94
CA VAL A 56 15.33 -6.01 -2.52
C VAL A 56 16.55 -5.89 -1.60
N VAL A 57 17.66 -6.54 -1.91
CA VAL A 57 18.89 -6.48 -1.09
C VAL A 57 19.43 -5.06 -1.02
N VAL A 58 19.52 -4.34 -2.14
CA VAL A 58 19.94 -2.93 -2.19
C VAL A 58 18.99 -2.07 -1.36
N GLY A 59 17.69 -2.33 -1.45
CA GLY A 59 16.65 -1.66 -0.66
C GLY A 59 16.82 -1.84 0.84
N VAL A 60 17.00 -3.09 1.29
CA VAL A 60 17.24 -3.42 2.70
C VAL A 60 18.53 -2.79 3.20
N ALA A 61 19.61 -2.85 2.41
CA ALA A 61 20.89 -2.21 2.74
C ALA A 61 20.75 -0.69 2.89
N TYR A 62 19.97 -0.05 2.01
CA TYR A 62 19.68 1.38 2.08
C TYR A 62 18.95 1.76 3.38
N ILE A 63 17.86 1.06 3.72
CA ILE A 63 17.07 1.33 4.93
C ILE A 63 17.91 1.05 6.19
N THR A 64 18.66 -0.04 6.20
CA THR A 64 19.52 -0.42 7.33
C THR A 64 20.60 0.64 7.57
N THR A 65 21.29 1.06 6.50
CA THR A 65 22.30 2.12 6.57
C THR A 65 21.71 3.44 7.06
N PHE A 66 20.49 3.78 6.61
CA PHE A 66 19.77 4.96 7.08
C PHE A 66 19.49 4.89 8.58
N ILE A 67 18.98 3.77 9.08
CA ILE A 67 18.69 3.57 10.52
C ILE A 67 19.97 3.68 11.34
N LEU A 68 21.02 2.93 10.99
CA LEU A 68 22.29 2.89 11.72
C LEU A 68 22.96 4.26 11.81
N ARG A 69 22.90 5.06 10.74
CA ARG A 69 23.50 6.41 10.72
C ARG A 69 22.79 7.41 11.60
N ASN A 70 21.48 7.25 11.78
CA ASN A 70 20.70 8.23 12.50
C ASN A 70 20.46 7.83 13.97
N ILE A 71 20.56 6.54 14.34
CA ILE A 71 20.17 5.98 15.66
C ILE A 71 20.74 6.72 16.88
N GLN A 72 21.93 7.30 16.77
CA GLN A 72 22.63 7.98 17.86
C GLN A 72 22.08 9.38 18.18
N SER A 73 21.24 9.96 17.31
CA SER A 73 20.78 11.36 17.43
C SER A 73 19.47 11.55 18.23
N PHE A 74 19.02 10.54 18.99
CA PHE A 74 17.59 10.45 19.37
C PHE A 74 17.23 10.46 20.85
N ASN A 75 16.02 11.00 21.10
CA ASN A 75 15.28 10.88 22.35
C ASN A 75 14.62 9.49 22.45
N LEU A 76 15.15 8.64 23.33
CA LEU A 76 14.81 7.21 23.47
C LEU A 76 13.35 6.92 23.85
N ARG A 77 12.63 7.84 24.52
CA ARG A 77 11.33 7.52 25.13
C ARG A 77 10.19 7.37 24.10
N ASN A 78 10.02 8.34 23.20
CA ASN A 78 8.97 8.29 22.18
C ASN A 78 9.25 7.21 21.12
N LEU A 79 10.53 6.95 20.86
CA LEU A 79 10.97 5.89 19.95
C LEU A 79 10.45 4.51 20.41
N ARG A 80 10.52 4.21 21.71
CA ARG A 80 10.06 2.92 22.27
C ARG A 80 8.57 2.68 22.04
N VAL A 81 7.73 3.71 22.18
CA VAL A 81 6.28 3.59 21.99
C VAL A 81 5.94 3.29 20.53
N ASP A 82 6.55 4.04 19.60
CA ASP A 82 6.33 3.82 18.16
C ASP A 82 6.81 2.42 17.74
N ILE A 83 7.95 1.95 18.25
CA ILE A 83 8.45 0.59 18.00
C ILE A 83 7.47 -0.47 18.49
N LEU A 84 6.93 -0.32 19.71
CA LEU A 84 5.98 -1.27 20.28
C LEU A 84 4.70 -1.35 19.46
N ILE A 85 4.14 -0.20 19.06
CA ILE A 85 2.91 -0.14 18.27
C ILE A 85 3.13 -0.72 16.87
N ILE A 86 4.23 -0.38 16.20
CA ILE A 86 4.55 -0.93 14.87
C ILE A 86 4.81 -2.44 14.95
N THR A 87 5.49 -2.91 16.00
CA THR A 87 5.68 -4.35 16.25
C THR A 87 4.34 -5.05 16.47
N PHE A 88 3.43 -4.45 17.25
CA PHE A 88 2.08 -4.98 17.43
C PHE A 88 1.33 -5.09 16.10
N ILE A 89 1.36 -4.04 15.27
CA ILE A 89 0.72 -4.05 13.94
C ILE A 89 1.32 -5.16 13.06
N LEU A 90 2.65 -5.33 13.08
CA LEU A 90 3.34 -6.37 12.32
C LEU A 90 2.88 -7.78 12.76
N LEU A 91 2.93 -8.05 14.07
CA LEU A 91 2.54 -9.35 14.62
C LEU A 91 1.06 -9.64 14.34
N PHE A 92 0.19 -8.64 14.49
CA PHE A 92 -1.23 -8.78 14.15
C PHE A 92 -1.43 -9.07 12.67
N SER A 93 -0.74 -8.35 11.77
CA SER A 93 -0.88 -8.54 10.32
C SER A 93 -0.42 -9.94 9.89
N VAL A 94 0.67 -10.44 10.48
CA VAL A 94 1.14 -11.82 10.25
C VAL A 94 0.13 -12.84 10.80
N TRP A 95 -0.36 -12.64 12.03
CA TRP A 95 -1.36 -13.52 12.63
C TRP A 95 -2.64 -13.57 11.78
N ASN A 96 -3.15 -12.42 11.36
CA ASN A 96 -4.36 -12.32 10.57
C ASN A 96 -4.19 -12.87 9.15
N GLY A 97 -3.05 -12.58 8.50
CA GLY A 97 -2.71 -13.12 7.18
C GLY A 97 -2.56 -14.64 7.16
N ARG A 98 -2.18 -15.27 8.28
CA ARG A 98 -2.15 -16.75 8.38
C ARG A 98 -3.53 -17.40 8.30
N TYR A 99 -4.60 -16.66 8.61
CA TYR A 99 -5.97 -17.15 8.39
C TYR A 99 -6.44 -16.98 6.95
N PHE A 100 -5.56 -16.58 6.03
CA PHE A 100 -5.78 -16.79 4.61
C PHE A 100 -6.00 -18.30 4.37
N SER A 101 -7.22 -18.66 4.02
CA SER A 101 -7.57 -20.03 3.69
C SER A 101 -7.55 -20.20 2.18
N GLU A 102 -6.57 -20.94 1.68
CA GLU A 102 -6.55 -21.44 0.29
C GLU A 102 -7.84 -22.20 -0.05
N ARG A 103 -8.54 -22.74 0.96
CA ARG A 103 -9.77 -23.54 0.78
C ARG A 103 -11.02 -22.72 0.47
N ILE A 104 -10.97 -21.39 0.58
CA ILE A 104 -12.07 -20.47 0.23
C ILE A 104 -11.65 -19.63 -0.99
N LEU A 105 -10.93 -20.25 -1.93
CA LEU A 105 -10.80 -19.72 -3.28
C LEU A 105 -12.03 -20.19 -4.05
N ASP A 106 -13.15 -19.51 -3.79
CA ASP A 106 -14.34 -19.69 -4.60
C ASP A 106 -14.01 -19.12 -5.99
N GLY A 107 -13.60 -20.01 -6.89
CA GLY A 107 -12.95 -19.68 -8.16
C GLY A 107 -13.80 -18.84 -9.12
N ALA A 108 -15.03 -18.50 -8.77
CA ALA A 108 -15.97 -17.75 -9.58
C ALA A 108 -16.00 -16.22 -9.30
N HIS A 109 -15.41 -15.74 -8.20
CA HIS A 109 -15.41 -14.31 -7.82
C HIS A 109 -14.04 -13.65 -8.02
N ASP A 110 -13.98 -12.32 -7.92
CA ASP A 110 -12.78 -11.49 -8.17
C ASP A 110 -11.47 -12.06 -7.59
N PRO A 111 -11.41 -12.54 -6.33
CA PRO A 111 -10.19 -13.10 -5.75
C PRO A 111 -9.64 -14.30 -6.52
N GLY A 112 -10.51 -15.16 -7.05
CA GLY A 112 -10.13 -16.32 -7.85
C GLY A 112 -9.44 -15.91 -9.15
N VAL A 113 -9.96 -14.86 -9.81
CA VAL A 113 -9.39 -14.32 -11.05
C VAL A 113 -8.03 -13.66 -10.79
N TYR A 114 -7.91 -12.86 -9.73
CA TYR A 114 -6.64 -12.27 -9.33
C TYR A 114 -5.58 -13.35 -9.01
N PHE A 115 -6.00 -14.41 -8.32
CA PHE A 115 -5.14 -15.54 -7.96
C PHE A 115 -4.60 -16.28 -9.18
N GLU A 116 -5.48 -16.71 -10.10
CA GLU A 116 -5.07 -17.40 -11.32
C GLU A 116 -4.15 -16.53 -12.19
N THR A 117 -4.49 -15.24 -12.33
CA THR A 117 -3.67 -14.30 -13.10
C THR A 117 -2.29 -14.09 -12.47
N ALA A 118 -2.21 -13.98 -11.14
CA ALA A 118 -0.94 -13.85 -10.41
C ALA A 118 -0.04 -15.09 -10.59
N ILE A 119 -0.62 -16.30 -10.51
CA ILE A 119 0.10 -17.56 -10.72
C ILE A 119 0.62 -17.64 -12.16
N GLN A 120 -0.24 -17.32 -13.13
CA GLN A 120 0.14 -17.32 -14.55
C GLN A 120 1.30 -16.37 -14.81
N LEU A 121 1.19 -15.13 -14.31
CA LEU A 121 2.22 -14.11 -14.46
C LEU A 121 3.53 -14.53 -13.79
N ALA A 122 3.48 -15.11 -12.59
CA ALA A 122 4.66 -15.55 -11.87
C ALA A 122 5.40 -16.71 -12.57
N LYS A 123 4.66 -17.63 -13.22
CA LYS A 123 5.23 -18.82 -13.90
C LYS A 123 5.71 -18.51 -15.31
N THR A 124 4.96 -17.68 -16.03
CA THR A 124 5.16 -17.49 -17.47
C THR A 124 5.71 -16.12 -17.81
N GLY A 125 5.67 -15.17 -16.88
CA GLY A 125 6.08 -13.79 -17.10
C GLY A 125 5.18 -13.01 -18.05
N THR A 126 3.99 -13.52 -18.34
CA THR A 126 3.01 -12.88 -19.23
C THR A 126 1.61 -12.92 -18.64
N TYR A 127 0.81 -11.91 -18.95
CA TYR A 127 -0.61 -11.86 -18.62
C TYR A 127 -1.48 -12.73 -19.52
N TYR A 128 -0.93 -13.19 -20.64
CA TYR A 128 -1.67 -13.99 -21.59
C TYR A 128 -1.57 -15.47 -21.22
N GLN A 129 -2.72 -16.12 -21.20
CA GLN A 129 -2.84 -17.53 -20.90
C GLN A 129 -3.31 -18.31 -22.12
N ASP A 130 -2.62 -19.40 -22.44
CA ASP A 130 -3.06 -20.30 -23.51
C ASP A 130 -4.23 -21.16 -23.00
N TYR A 131 -5.45 -20.86 -23.44
CA TYR A 131 -6.64 -21.58 -23.01
C TYR A 131 -6.83 -22.91 -23.73
N SER A 132 -6.06 -23.22 -24.78
CA SER A 132 -6.07 -24.56 -25.38
C SER A 132 -5.59 -25.64 -24.39
N ARG A 133 -4.75 -25.24 -23.42
CA ARG A 133 -4.24 -26.12 -22.35
C ARG A 133 -5.12 -26.15 -21.11
N LYS A 134 -5.96 -25.13 -20.91
CA LYS A 134 -6.87 -24.98 -19.76
C LYS A 134 -8.18 -24.32 -20.20
N PRO A 135 -9.06 -25.05 -20.91
CA PRO A 135 -10.30 -24.46 -21.45
C PRO A 135 -11.26 -24.01 -20.35
N ILE A 136 -11.16 -24.58 -19.13
CA ILE A 136 -11.99 -24.21 -17.97
C ILE A 136 -11.82 -22.74 -17.54
N ILE A 137 -10.76 -22.06 -17.98
CA ILE A 137 -10.57 -20.64 -17.69
C ILE A 137 -11.56 -19.77 -18.45
N LEU A 138 -12.11 -20.27 -19.57
CA LEU A 138 -13.18 -19.58 -20.30
C LEU A 138 -14.52 -19.62 -19.55
N SER A 139 -14.70 -20.51 -18.56
CA SER A 139 -15.89 -20.47 -17.71
C SER A 139 -15.79 -19.45 -16.57
N LEU A 140 -14.65 -18.77 -16.42
CA LEU A 140 -14.48 -17.67 -15.48
C LEU A 140 -14.91 -16.36 -16.15
N VAL A 141 -15.90 -15.67 -15.55
CA VAL A 141 -16.61 -14.50 -16.13
C VAL A 141 -15.68 -13.33 -16.51
N ALA A 142 -14.46 -13.28 -15.98
CA ALA A 142 -13.52 -12.17 -16.18
C ALA A 142 -12.31 -12.49 -17.07
N PHE A 143 -12.35 -13.58 -17.85
CA PHE A 143 -11.32 -13.87 -18.85
C PHE A 143 -11.88 -13.73 -20.26
N THR A 144 -11.33 -12.77 -21.01
CA THR A 144 -11.73 -12.54 -22.40
C THR A 144 -10.78 -13.25 -23.38
N PRO A 145 -11.30 -14.04 -24.35
CA PRO A 145 -10.50 -14.59 -25.45
C PRO A 145 -9.83 -13.51 -26.29
N ARG A 146 -8.61 -13.81 -26.74
CA ARG A 146 -7.78 -13.03 -27.65
C ARG A 146 -7.30 -13.94 -28.77
N GLU A 147 -6.74 -13.35 -29.81
CA GLU A 147 -6.17 -14.09 -30.94
C GLU A 147 -5.14 -15.14 -30.48
N ASN A 148 -4.99 -16.20 -31.28
CA ASN A 148 -4.03 -17.29 -31.07
C ASN A 148 -4.25 -18.13 -29.80
N ASN A 149 -5.51 -18.44 -29.48
CA ASN A 149 -5.90 -19.23 -28.31
C ASN A 149 -5.41 -18.67 -26.97
N LYS A 150 -5.23 -17.34 -26.89
CA LYS A 150 -4.83 -16.65 -25.66
C LYS A 150 -6.05 -16.07 -24.96
N THR A 151 -6.07 -16.06 -23.64
CA THR A 151 -7.00 -15.29 -22.81
C THR A 151 -6.23 -14.31 -21.95
N ARG A 152 -6.93 -13.28 -21.50
CA ARG A 152 -6.42 -12.30 -20.55
C ARG A 152 -7.52 -11.96 -19.55
N SER A 153 -7.15 -11.76 -18.30
CA SER A 153 -8.05 -11.20 -17.29
C SER A 153 -8.42 -9.76 -17.64
N ASP A 154 -9.71 -9.42 -17.50
CA ASP A 154 -10.22 -8.06 -17.72
C ASP A 154 -10.02 -7.14 -16.50
N PHE A 155 -9.53 -7.68 -15.38
CA PHE A 155 -9.15 -6.88 -14.23
C PHE A 155 -7.85 -6.12 -14.44
N LEU A 156 -7.69 -5.03 -13.69
CA LEU A 156 -6.48 -4.21 -13.67
C LEU A 156 -5.26 -5.01 -13.18
N GLU A 157 -4.10 -4.70 -13.73
CA GLU A 157 -2.86 -5.47 -13.60
C GLU A 157 -2.18 -5.29 -12.23
N GLY A 158 -2.60 -4.32 -11.43
CA GLY A 158 -2.02 -4.00 -10.13
C GLY A 158 -1.97 -5.20 -9.18
N ILE A 159 -3.12 -5.78 -8.90
CA ILE A 159 -3.26 -6.86 -7.92
C ILE A 159 -2.54 -8.13 -8.37
N PRO A 160 -2.73 -8.64 -9.60
CA PRO A 160 -2.02 -9.82 -10.04
C PRO A 160 -0.49 -9.60 -10.08
N THR A 161 -0.03 -8.42 -10.49
CA THR A 161 1.41 -8.08 -10.46
C THR A 161 1.95 -8.15 -9.04
N TYR A 162 1.28 -7.49 -8.10
CA TYR A 162 1.68 -7.50 -6.69
C TYR A 162 1.83 -8.91 -6.13
N PHE A 163 0.79 -9.74 -6.26
CA PHE A 163 0.79 -11.08 -5.69
C PHE A 163 1.68 -12.08 -6.44
N SER A 164 1.90 -11.88 -7.73
CA SER A 164 2.81 -12.72 -8.52
C SER A 164 4.25 -12.67 -7.98
N LEU A 165 4.68 -11.52 -7.42
CA LEU A 165 5.98 -11.40 -6.77
C LEU A 165 6.11 -12.40 -5.62
N PHE A 166 5.13 -12.41 -4.71
CA PHE A 166 5.18 -13.30 -3.56
C PHE A 166 5.02 -14.77 -3.96
N PHE A 167 4.14 -15.07 -4.91
CA PHE A 167 3.97 -16.43 -5.38
C PHE A 167 5.24 -16.98 -6.05
N HIS A 168 5.94 -16.16 -6.84
CA HIS A 168 7.17 -16.59 -7.50
C HIS A 168 8.25 -17.03 -6.50
N TYR A 169 8.39 -16.32 -5.36
CA TYR A 169 9.44 -16.60 -4.38
C TYR A 169 9.03 -17.56 -3.26
N PHE A 170 7.75 -17.59 -2.90
CA PHE A 170 7.28 -18.32 -1.71
C PHE A 170 6.18 -19.34 -2.03
N GLY A 171 5.79 -19.51 -3.30
CA GLY A 171 4.67 -20.37 -3.69
C GLY A 171 3.34 -19.90 -3.09
N PHE A 172 2.44 -20.83 -2.80
CA PHE A 172 1.13 -20.51 -2.20
C PHE A 172 1.22 -19.76 -0.85
N PRO A 173 2.14 -20.11 0.08
CA PRO A 173 2.36 -19.30 1.28
C PRO A 173 2.67 -17.82 1.02
N GLY A 174 3.20 -17.50 -0.18
CA GLY A 174 3.47 -16.13 -0.59
C GLY A 174 2.25 -15.22 -0.59
N PHE A 175 1.05 -15.72 -0.89
CA PHE A 175 -0.16 -14.90 -0.86
C PHE A 175 -0.45 -14.37 0.55
N SER A 176 -0.30 -15.24 1.57
CA SER A 176 -0.43 -14.84 2.98
C SER A 176 0.61 -13.80 3.37
N VAL A 177 1.85 -13.91 2.87
CA VAL A 177 2.91 -12.92 3.09
C VAL A 177 2.55 -11.58 2.45
N GLY A 178 2.05 -11.58 1.21
CA GLY A 178 1.59 -10.38 0.52
C GLY A 178 0.45 -9.69 1.28
N LEU A 179 -0.58 -10.44 1.68
CA LEU A 179 -1.69 -9.90 2.47
C LEU A 179 -1.22 -9.28 3.79
N SER A 180 -0.34 -9.99 4.50
CA SER A 180 0.26 -9.51 5.75
C SER A 180 1.03 -8.21 5.55
N LEU A 181 1.80 -8.11 4.46
CA LEU A 181 2.58 -6.92 4.14
C LEU A 181 1.66 -5.73 3.78
N ALA A 182 0.66 -5.94 2.93
CA ALA A 182 -0.30 -4.90 2.56
C ALA A 182 -1.04 -4.36 3.80
N GLN A 183 -1.50 -5.24 4.69
CA GLN A 183 -2.14 -4.86 5.94
C GLN A 183 -1.19 -4.11 6.87
N PHE A 184 0.05 -4.59 7.02
CA PHE A 184 1.07 -3.97 7.86
C PHE A 184 1.36 -2.53 7.43
N ILE A 185 1.60 -2.30 6.14
CA ILE A 185 1.94 -0.97 5.63
C ILE A 185 0.72 -0.05 5.70
N SER A 186 -0.47 -0.52 5.33
CA SER A 186 -1.69 0.29 5.40
C SER A 186 -2.00 0.75 6.83
N THR A 187 -1.95 -0.19 7.78
CA THR A 187 -2.25 0.07 9.19
C THR A 187 -1.19 0.96 9.85
N SER A 188 0.08 0.74 9.53
CA SER A 188 1.18 1.59 10.02
C SER A 188 1.06 3.02 9.48
N THR A 189 0.62 3.19 8.23
CA THR A 189 0.34 4.50 7.64
C THR A 189 -0.78 5.23 8.39
N LEU A 190 -1.88 4.53 8.67
CA LEU A 190 -2.98 5.06 9.48
C LEU A 190 -2.53 5.47 10.88
N TYR A 191 -1.68 4.65 11.52
CA TYR A 191 -1.11 4.98 12.83
C TYR A 191 -0.34 6.31 12.78
N PHE A 192 0.57 6.48 11.82
CA PHE A 192 1.37 7.70 11.69
C PHE A 192 0.51 8.92 11.34
N LEU A 193 -0.51 8.76 10.50
CA LEU A 193 -1.47 9.82 10.20
C LEU A 193 -2.23 10.27 11.46
N CYS A 194 -2.82 9.34 12.21
CA CYS A 194 -3.54 9.67 13.45
C CYS A 194 -2.61 10.27 14.51
N ARG A 195 -1.38 9.75 14.62
CA ARG A 195 -0.33 10.31 15.50
C ARG A 195 0.02 11.74 15.11
N LEU A 196 0.13 12.03 13.82
CA LEU A 196 0.38 13.37 13.32
C LEU A 196 -0.78 14.34 13.64
N LEU A 197 -2.03 13.85 13.62
CA LEU A 197 -3.24 14.64 13.88
C LEU A 197 -3.50 14.91 15.36
N ARG A 198 -3.39 13.88 16.21
CA ARG A 198 -3.86 13.92 17.62
C ARG A 198 -2.91 13.25 18.62
N GLY A 199 -1.70 12.85 18.20
CA GLY A 199 -0.69 12.21 19.04
C GLY A 199 -0.82 10.68 19.11
N TRP A 200 0.19 10.03 19.68
CA TRP A 200 0.34 8.56 19.64
C TRP A 200 -0.79 7.81 20.35
N LYS A 201 -1.36 8.36 21.42
CA LYS A 201 -2.47 7.72 22.16
C LYS A 201 -3.71 7.56 21.29
N ALA A 202 -4.10 8.64 20.62
CA ALA A 202 -5.24 8.64 19.70
C ALA A 202 -4.99 7.69 18.51
N GLY A 203 -3.75 7.69 17.98
CA GLY A 203 -3.34 6.74 16.95
C GLY A 203 -3.47 5.28 17.40
N PHE A 204 -2.98 4.95 18.58
CA PHE A 204 -3.07 3.60 19.12
C PHE A 204 -4.53 3.13 19.31
N VAL A 205 -5.37 3.96 19.94
CA VAL A 205 -6.80 3.64 20.13
C VAL A 205 -7.50 3.44 18.78
N PHE A 206 -7.24 4.31 17.80
CA PHE A 206 -7.79 4.16 16.46
C PHE A 206 -7.36 2.83 15.82
N ILE A 207 -6.07 2.47 15.91
CA ILE A 207 -5.57 1.21 15.36
C ILE A 207 -6.21 -0.01 16.04
N LEU A 208 -6.43 0.00 17.36
CA LEU A 208 -7.16 -1.07 18.03
C LEU A 208 -8.57 -1.21 17.45
N LEU A 209 -9.32 -0.10 17.37
CA LEU A 209 -10.68 -0.14 16.81
C LEU A 209 -10.69 -0.58 15.34
N PHE A 210 -9.70 -0.14 14.56
CA PHE A 210 -9.57 -0.47 13.14
C PHE A 210 -9.23 -1.94 12.92
N LEU A 211 -8.23 -2.47 13.63
CA LEU A 211 -7.76 -3.86 13.47
C LEU A 211 -8.76 -4.88 13.98
N PHE A 212 -9.52 -4.56 15.03
CA PHE A 212 -10.56 -5.44 15.58
C PHE A 212 -11.94 -5.22 14.95
N ASN A 213 -12.05 -4.35 13.95
CA ASN A 213 -13.26 -4.22 13.15
C ASN A 213 -13.43 -5.46 12.24
N TYR A 214 -14.64 -6.00 12.18
CA TYR A 214 -14.96 -7.19 11.39
C TYR A 214 -14.59 -7.04 9.90
N TYR A 215 -14.90 -5.89 9.29
CA TYR A 215 -14.61 -5.68 7.87
C TYR A 215 -13.11 -5.66 7.61
N THR A 216 -12.33 -4.98 8.46
CA THR A 216 -10.86 -4.98 8.35
C THR A 216 -10.32 -6.40 8.45
N LEU A 217 -10.75 -7.18 9.44
CA LEU A 217 -10.33 -8.57 9.63
C LEU A 217 -10.64 -9.45 8.42
N TYR A 218 -11.89 -9.41 7.96
CA TYR A 218 -12.37 -10.26 6.86
C TYR A 218 -11.68 -9.89 5.54
N PHE A 219 -11.65 -8.60 5.22
CA PHE A 219 -11.19 -8.11 3.94
C PHE A 219 -9.67 -8.24 3.76
N SER A 220 -8.89 -8.00 4.83
CA SER A 220 -7.42 -8.17 4.79
C SER A 220 -6.96 -9.62 4.63
N ARG A 221 -7.87 -10.60 4.76
CA ARG A 221 -7.58 -12.00 4.48
C ARG A 221 -7.80 -12.39 3.03
N GLY A 222 -8.52 -11.62 2.22
CA GLY A 222 -8.78 -12.00 0.83
C GLY A 222 -7.92 -11.23 -0.17
N MET A 223 -7.68 -11.81 -1.35
CA MET A 223 -6.94 -11.17 -2.45
C MET A 223 -7.79 -10.13 -3.19
N TRP A 224 -8.20 -9.12 -2.44
CA TRP A 224 -9.07 -8.06 -2.93
C TRP A 224 -8.29 -6.79 -3.26
N SER A 225 -8.75 -6.02 -4.24
CA SER A 225 -8.05 -4.80 -4.68
C SER A 225 -8.09 -3.66 -3.66
N GLU A 226 -9.08 -3.66 -2.76
CA GLU A 226 -9.19 -2.65 -1.71
C GLU A 226 -8.02 -2.74 -0.70
N ASN A 227 -7.26 -3.84 -0.65
CA ASN A 227 -6.15 -3.98 0.31
C ASN A 227 -5.00 -3.04 -0.07
N LEU A 228 -4.70 -2.94 -1.36
CA LEU A 228 -3.73 -1.98 -1.87
C LEU A 228 -4.35 -0.60 -2.06
N GLN A 229 -5.64 -0.50 -2.37
CA GLN A 229 -6.34 0.79 -2.36
C GLN A 229 -6.22 1.49 -1.00
N LEU A 230 -6.42 0.75 0.11
CA LEU A 230 -6.30 1.27 1.46
C LEU A 230 -4.90 1.85 1.70
N LEU A 231 -3.85 1.12 1.31
CA LEU A 231 -2.48 1.61 1.36
C LEU A 231 -2.32 2.90 0.56
N LEU A 232 -2.69 2.89 -0.72
CA LEU A 232 -2.44 3.98 -1.64
C LEU A 232 -3.17 5.27 -1.23
N ILE A 233 -4.46 5.18 -0.88
CA ILE A 233 -5.24 6.33 -0.43
C ILE A 233 -4.67 6.90 0.87
N TRP A 234 -4.45 6.07 1.88
CA TRP A 234 -4.03 6.59 3.19
C TRP A 234 -2.58 7.05 3.19
N PHE A 235 -1.72 6.43 2.37
CA PHE A 235 -0.35 6.90 2.20
C PHE A 235 -0.31 8.24 1.46
N TYR A 236 -1.15 8.42 0.43
CA TYR A 236 -1.37 9.73 -0.18
C TYR A 236 -1.81 10.78 0.85
N VAL A 237 -2.88 10.52 1.60
CA VAL A 237 -3.42 11.47 2.59
C VAL A 237 -2.37 11.83 3.64
N TYR A 238 -1.64 10.82 4.13
CA TYR A 238 -0.56 11.00 5.09
C TYR A 238 0.56 11.89 4.54
N LEU A 239 1.06 11.61 3.33
CA LEU A 239 2.14 12.37 2.71
C LEU A 239 1.72 13.80 2.36
N PHE A 240 0.50 13.95 1.84
CA PHE A 240 -0.08 15.25 1.51
C PHE A 240 -0.23 16.10 2.78
N TYR A 241 -0.87 15.56 3.83
CA TYR A 241 -1.09 16.28 5.08
C TYR A 241 0.24 16.61 5.79
N ARG A 242 1.18 15.66 5.83
CA ARG A 242 2.52 15.90 6.39
C ARG A 242 3.29 16.94 5.58
N GLY A 243 3.26 16.85 4.25
CA GLY A 243 3.88 17.80 3.34
C GLY A 243 3.33 19.21 3.50
N TRP A 244 2.00 19.34 3.60
CA TRP A 244 1.32 20.61 3.86
C TRP A 244 1.74 21.22 5.21
N ARG A 245 1.68 20.44 6.29
CA ARG A 245 2.06 20.88 7.63
C ARG A 245 3.53 21.32 7.71
N GLN A 246 4.42 20.61 7.02
CA GLN A 246 5.87 20.88 7.01
C GLN A 246 6.29 21.86 5.91
N ARG A 247 5.35 22.37 5.09
CA ARG A 247 5.63 23.17 3.88
C ARG A 247 6.70 22.53 2.98
N SER A 248 6.65 21.20 2.85
CA SER A 248 7.64 20.42 2.10
C SER A 248 7.09 20.06 0.72
N LEU A 249 7.56 20.78 -0.31
CA LEU A 249 7.20 20.48 -1.70
C LEU A 249 7.58 19.04 -2.08
N THR A 250 8.72 18.53 -1.60
CA THR A 250 9.15 17.16 -1.85
C THR A 250 8.12 16.13 -1.38
N LEU A 251 7.53 16.30 -0.20
CA LEU A 251 6.50 15.37 0.30
C LEU A 251 5.19 15.51 -0.47
N LEU A 252 4.82 16.72 -0.88
CA LEU A 252 3.63 16.96 -1.69
C LEU A 252 3.75 16.34 -3.07
N VAL A 253 4.89 16.51 -3.75
CA VAL A 253 5.17 15.90 -5.05
C VAL A 253 5.22 14.37 -4.91
N ALA A 254 5.87 13.87 -3.87
CA ALA A 254 6.00 12.43 -3.67
C ALA A 254 4.63 11.78 -3.33
N ALA A 255 3.67 12.53 -2.80
CA ALA A 255 2.27 12.08 -2.65
C ALA A 255 1.58 11.78 -4.01
N ALA A 256 2.08 12.29 -5.13
CA ALA A 256 1.55 11.96 -6.45
C ALA A 256 1.75 10.48 -6.82
N LEU A 257 2.83 9.84 -6.32
CA LEU A 257 3.13 8.44 -6.62
C LEU A 257 2.01 7.49 -6.19
N PRO A 258 1.57 7.45 -4.91
CA PRO A 258 0.49 6.56 -4.51
C PRO A 258 -0.86 6.87 -5.18
N VAL A 259 -1.12 8.12 -5.58
CA VAL A 259 -2.35 8.47 -6.29
C VAL A 259 -2.30 8.01 -7.74
N SER A 260 -1.19 8.25 -8.43
CA SER A 260 -1.05 7.85 -9.83
C SER A 260 -1.10 6.32 -9.96
N THR A 261 -0.57 5.58 -9.00
CA THR A 261 -0.62 4.11 -9.05
C THR A 261 -2.02 3.54 -8.86
N LEU A 262 -2.98 4.25 -8.26
CA LEU A 262 -4.36 3.77 -8.10
C LEU A 262 -4.99 3.33 -9.43
N MET A 263 -4.60 3.94 -10.56
CA MET A 263 -5.16 3.58 -11.88
C MET A 263 -4.90 2.13 -12.28
N PHE A 264 -3.88 1.49 -11.71
CA PHE A 264 -3.55 0.09 -11.95
C PHE A 264 -4.23 -0.85 -10.95
N TYR A 265 -4.84 -0.35 -9.88
CA TYR A 265 -5.42 -1.19 -8.82
C TYR A 265 -6.94 -1.05 -8.74
N ARG A 266 -7.48 0.16 -8.89
CA ARG A 266 -8.92 0.43 -8.84
C ARG A 266 -9.25 1.83 -9.37
N LEU A 267 -9.97 1.91 -10.49
CA LEU A 267 -10.31 3.19 -11.12
C LEU A 267 -11.36 3.98 -10.31
N GLU A 268 -12.30 3.28 -9.67
CA GLU A 268 -13.34 3.88 -8.82
C GLU A 268 -12.74 4.59 -7.61
N ALA A 269 -11.51 4.24 -7.21
CA ALA A 269 -10.83 4.89 -6.10
C ALA A 269 -10.56 6.39 -6.34
N PHE A 270 -10.45 6.82 -7.61
CA PHE A 270 -10.37 8.24 -7.94
C PHE A 270 -11.66 8.99 -7.63
N LEU A 271 -12.82 8.35 -7.77
CA LEU A 271 -14.11 8.94 -7.39
C LEU A 271 -14.16 9.16 -5.88
N TYR A 272 -13.63 8.24 -5.07
CA TYR A 272 -13.55 8.41 -3.63
C TYR A 272 -12.66 9.60 -3.25
N LEU A 273 -11.49 9.73 -3.89
CA LEU A 273 -10.62 10.91 -3.69
C LEU A 273 -11.34 12.21 -4.07
N GLY A 274 -12.05 12.21 -5.20
CA GLY A 274 -12.90 13.33 -5.62
C GLY A 274 -13.95 13.70 -4.56
N ILE A 275 -14.68 12.71 -4.03
CA ILE A 275 -15.65 12.91 -2.95
C ILE A 275 -14.98 13.52 -1.73
N TYR A 276 -13.80 13.05 -1.30
CA TYR A 276 -13.08 13.67 -0.19
C TYR A 276 -12.65 15.12 -0.49
N PHE A 277 -12.23 15.42 -1.72
CA PHE A 277 -11.87 16.77 -2.16
C PHE A 277 -13.05 17.72 -2.33
N PHE A 278 -14.27 17.23 -2.56
CA PHE A 278 -15.47 18.07 -2.66
C PHE A 278 -16.22 18.16 -1.32
N VAL A 279 -16.42 17.04 -0.64
CA VAL A 279 -17.16 16.96 0.62
C VAL A 279 -16.37 17.58 1.77
N ALA A 280 -15.05 17.41 1.86
CA ALA A 280 -14.31 17.98 2.99
C ALA A 280 -14.27 19.52 2.94
N PRO A 281 -13.98 20.19 1.81
CA PRO A 281 -14.09 21.65 1.73
C PRO A 281 -15.52 22.15 1.87
N LEU A 282 -16.53 21.44 1.31
CA LEU A 282 -17.93 21.80 1.50
C LEU A 282 -18.33 21.70 2.98
N SER A 283 -17.93 20.65 3.68
CA SER A 283 -18.18 20.48 5.13
C SER A 283 -17.49 21.57 5.94
N ILE A 284 -16.23 21.90 5.62
CA ILE A 284 -15.49 22.99 6.25
C ILE A 284 -16.16 24.35 5.97
N PHE A 285 -16.64 24.57 4.75
CA PHE A 285 -17.34 25.79 4.36
C PHE A 285 -18.68 25.93 5.10
N LEU A 286 -19.48 24.86 5.15
CA LEU A 286 -20.76 24.83 5.87
C LEU A 286 -20.57 25.04 7.37
N LEU A 287 -19.61 24.35 7.99
CA LEU A 287 -19.27 24.52 9.42
C LEU A 287 -18.75 25.93 9.72
N ARG A 288 -17.93 26.52 8.83
CA ARG A 288 -17.49 27.92 8.97
C ARG A 288 -18.66 28.90 8.83
N LYS A 289 -19.56 28.66 7.90
CA LYS A 289 -20.76 29.50 7.70
C LYS A 289 -21.67 29.43 8.91
N GLU A 290 -21.89 28.25 9.49
CA GLU A 290 -22.67 28.05 10.70
C GLU A 290 -22.03 28.73 11.92
N LEU A 291 -20.70 28.61 12.08
CA LEU A 291 -19.94 29.31 13.13
C LEU A 291 -20.02 30.82 12.99
N LEU A 292 -19.90 31.35 11.77
CA LEU A 292 -20.05 32.78 11.47
C LEU A 292 -21.48 33.25 11.72
N PHE A 293 -22.48 32.45 11.38
CA PHE A 293 -23.89 32.75 11.61
C PHE A 293 -24.23 32.76 13.10
N LYS A 294 -23.78 31.76 13.88
CA LYS A 294 -23.92 31.74 15.35
C LYS A 294 -23.28 32.97 16.00
N LYS A 295 -22.09 33.37 15.52
CA LYS A 295 -21.40 34.60 15.95
C LYS A 295 -22.19 35.88 15.63
N ALA A 296 -22.84 35.94 14.46
CA ALA A 296 -23.65 37.07 14.03
C ALA A 296 -25.01 37.15 14.76
N THR A 297 -25.58 36.01 15.15
CA THR A 297 -26.89 35.95 15.82
C THR A 297 -26.82 35.94 17.36
N GLY A 298 -25.62 35.96 17.95
CA GLY A 298 -25.44 35.98 19.41
C GLY A 298 -25.93 34.73 20.15
N LYS A 299 -26.19 33.63 19.42
CA LYS A 299 -26.64 32.36 20.00
C LYS A 299 -25.42 31.47 20.21
N SER A 300 -24.97 31.39 21.46
CA SER A 300 -23.97 30.40 21.92
C SER A 300 -24.60 29.03 22.04
#